data_AF-A0A523WS90-F1
#
_entry.id   AF-A0A523WS90-F1
#
_cell.length_a   1.000
_cell.length_b   1.000
_cell.length_c   1.000
_cell.angle_alpha   90.00
_cell.angle_beta   90.00
_cell.angle_gamma   90.00
#
_symmetry.space_group_name_H-M   'P 1'
#
loop_
_entity.id
_entity.type
_entity.pdbx_description
1 polymer ?
#
loop_
_entity_poly.entity_id
_entity_poly.type
_entity_poly.pdbx_seq_one_letter_code
_entity_poly.pdbx_strand_id
1 'polypeptide(L)'
;MKESKTYSPILWILLLLILAAQAFLIVRSLSRGEAEADIDKMQEYANALADNRLYSQAIAEYDRILETGKLSEKKSANLNYLVGKIYMERLSEYENAAARFVRAKLLKPEEHLERELSLKLVECYERLGRSFDAQRELERETSTSEKPGTPGGKVVARIGKREVTLSELEEEISRLPDFAQKETNTRERRLEFLKQYVGAELLYDSALRKGYDKDPEVLKGLEDVKKQLLVQKIFQEEVYSKIEVSDSDAELYYQAHKDEFEDKSFGEVKELARLKLQQERSQEEFDKLIARLMKAEKVEIFEDQL
;
A
#
# COMPACT_ATOMS: atom_id res chain seq x y z
N MET A 1 -14.72 71.73 -50.28
CA MET A 1 -13.49 71.16 -49.68
C MET A 1 -13.89 69.94 -48.87
N LYS A 2 -13.49 68.73 -49.29
CA LYS A 2 -13.66 67.49 -48.52
C LYS A 2 -12.31 67.20 -47.88
N GLU A 3 -12.17 67.42 -46.57
CA GLU A 3 -10.98 67.03 -45.83
C GLU A 3 -10.89 65.50 -45.81
N SER A 4 -9.89 64.94 -46.52
CA SER A 4 -9.56 63.52 -46.40
C SER A 4 -8.81 63.32 -45.08
N LYS A 5 -9.50 62.77 -44.08
CA LYS A 5 -8.87 62.27 -42.85
C LYS A 5 -7.85 61.17 -43.22
N THR A 6 -6.58 61.52 -43.29
CA THR A 6 -5.48 60.56 -43.37
C THR A 6 -5.29 59.94 -42.00
N TYR A 7 -5.76 58.70 -41.85
CA TYR A 7 -5.54 57.92 -40.63
C TYR A 7 -4.05 57.63 -40.44
N SER A 8 -3.54 57.85 -39.23
CA SER A 8 -2.14 57.60 -38.87
C SER A 8 -1.79 56.12 -39.09
N PRO A 9 -0.62 55.78 -39.68
CA PRO A 9 -0.20 54.39 -39.93
C PRO A 9 -0.18 53.54 -38.65
N ILE A 10 -0.06 54.16 -37.49
CA ILE A 10 -0.10 53.51 -36.17
C ILE A 10 -1.47 52.86 -35.90
N LEU A 11 -2.56 53.49 -36.36
CA LEU A 11 -3.92 52.98 -36.15
C LEU A 11 -4.16 51.67 -36.94
N TRP A 12 -3.58 51.56 -38.14
CA TRP A 12 -3.65 50.36 -38.98
C TRP A 12 -2.85 49.20 -38.40
N ILE A 13 -1.69 49.49 -37.80
CA ILE A 13 -0.87 48.47 -37.12
C ILE A 13 -1.60 47.93 -35.89
N LEU A 14 -2.21 48.81 -35.09
CA LEU A 14 -3.04 48.41 -33.94
C LEU A 14 -4.24 47.55 -34.35
N LEU A 15 -4.93 47.91 -35.43
CA LEU A 15 -6.04 47.12 -35.97
C LEU A 15 -5.59 45.72 -36.42
N LEU A 16 -4.46 45.63 -37.11
CA LEU A 16 -3.88 44.35 -37.55
C LEU A 16 -3.49 43.46 -36.37
N LEU A 17 -2.90 44.02 -35.31
CA LEU A 17 -2.56 43.28 -34.10
C LEU A 17 -3.81 42.74 -33.39
N ILE A 18 -4.89 43.52 -33.33
CA ILE A 18 -6.17 43.07 -32.76
C ILE A 18 -6.77 41.92 -33.59
N LEU A 19 -6.77 42.05 -34.93
CA LEU A 19 -7.26 41.00 -35.83
C LEU A 19 -6.42 39.72 -35.73
N ALA A 20 -5.10 39.84 -35.62
CA ALA A 20 -4.22 38.69 -35.43
C ALA A 20 -4.46 38.01 -34.07
N ALA A 21 -4.67 38.77 -32.99
CA ALA A 21 -5.02 38.23 -31.69
C ALA A 21 -6.39 37.53 -31.71
N GLN A 22 -7.39 38.10 -32.38
CA GLN A 22 -8.71 37.47 -32.55
C GLN A 22 -8.62 36.19 -33.37
N ALA A 23 -7.87 36.18 -34.48
CA ALA A 23 -7.64 34.99 -35.29
C ALA A 23 -6.92 33.89 -34.49
N PHE A 24 -5.92 34.25 -33.69
CA PHE A 24 -5.22 33.31 -32.80
C PHE A 24 -6.17 32.71 -31.76
N LEU A 25 -7.04 33.50 -31.15
CA LEU A 25 -8.06 33.01 -30.20
C LEU A 25 -9.05 32.05 -30.88
N ILE A 26 -9.47 32.34 -32.11
CA ILE A 26 -10.38 31.49 -32.88
C ILE A 26 -9.71 30.15 -33.23
N VAL A 27 -8.47 30.16 -33.73
CA VAL A 27 -7.71 28.94 -34.05
C VAL A 27 -7.45 28.09 -32.79
N ARG A 28 -7.12 28.73 -31.67
CA ARG A 28 -6.96 28.05 -30.38
C ARG A 28 -8.28 27.45 -29.88
N SER A 29 -9.40 28.12 -30.11
CA SER A 29 -10.74 27.62 -29.77
C SER A 29 -11.12 26.39 -30.62
N LEU A 30 -10.91 26.47 -31.93
CA LEU A 30 -11.18 25.37 -32.88
C LEU A 30 -10.36 24.12 -32.57
N SER A 31 -9.05 24.26 -32.40
CA SER A 31 -8.16 23.14 -32.06
C SER A 31 -8.45 22.51 -30.70
N ARG A 32 -8.92 23.31 -29.72
CA ARG A 32 -9.39 22.79 -28.43
C ARG A 32 -10.69 21.99 -28.58
N GLY A 33 -11.63 22.46 -29.40
CA GLY A 33 -12.88 21.76 -29.68
C GLY A 33 -12.69 20.41 -30.38
N GLU A 34 -11.76 20.34 -31.35
CA GLU A 34 -11.42 19.07 -32.01
C GLU A 34 -10.79 18.05 -31.05
N ALA A 35 -9.86 18.49 -30.20
CA ALA A 35 -9.25 17.61 -29.19
C ALA A 35 -10.26 17.11 -28.14
N GLU A 36 -11.24 17.94 -27.78
CA GLU A 36 -12.30 17.56 -26.85
C GLU A 36 -13.28 16.55 -27.46
N ALA A 37 -13.66 16.74 -28.73
CA ALA A 37 -14.48 15.77 -29.46
C ALA A 37 -13.80 14.40 -29.63
N ASP A 38 -12.48 14.37 -29.75
CA ASP A 38 -11.71 13.13 -29.84
C ASP A 38 -11.69 12.38 -28.50
N ILE A 39 -11.48 13.11 -27.39
CA ILE A 39 -11.55 12.55 -26.03
C ILE A 39 -12.95 11.98 -25.74
N ASP A 40 -14.00 12.69 -26.14
CA ASP A 40 -15.37 12.25 -25.90
C ASP A 40 -15.67 10.92 -26.65
N LYS A 41 -15.16 10.74 -27.88
CA LYS A 41 -15.24 9.47 -28.61
C LYS A 41 -14.46 8.34 -27.94
N MET A 42 -13.26 8.63 -27.44
CA MET A 42 -12.48 7.62 -26.70
C MET A 42 -13.22 7.20 -25.43
N GLN A 43 -13.86 8.15 -24.74
CA GLN A 43 -14.66 7.87 -23.55
C GLN A 43 -15.92 7.05 -23.89
N GLU A 44 -16.61 7.35 -25.00
CA GLU A 44 -17.71 6.52 -25.51
C GLU A 44 -17.26 5.08 -25.79
N TYR A 45 -16.08 4.90 -26.38
CA TYR A 45 -15.51 3.57 -26.60
C TYR A 45 -15.20 2.85 -25.28
N ALA A 46 -14.59 3.52 -24.31
CA ALA A 46 -14.31 2.96 -22.99
C ALA A 46 -15.61 2.56 -22.25
N ASN A 47 -16.66 3.38 -22.34
CA ASN A 47 -18.00 3.06 -21.82
C ASN A 47 -18.57 1.81 -22.49
N ALA A 48 -18.52 1.73 -23.82
CA ALA A 48 -19.02 0.59 -24.56
C ALA A 48 -18.29 -0.72 -24.18
N LEU A 49 -16.97 -0.65 -23.94
CA LEU A 49 -16.20 -1.79 -23.43
C LEU A 49 -16.72 -2.23 -22.04
N ALA A 50 -16.95 -1.29 -21.13
CA ALA A 50 -17.45 -1.57 -19.79
C ALA A 50 -18.87 -2.18 -19.81
N ASP A 51 -19.76 -1.66 -20.67
CA ASP A 51 -21.12 -2.17 -20.86
C ASP A 51 -21.13 -3.61 -21.40
N ASN A 52 -20.14 -3.94 -22.22
CA ASN A 52 -19.92 -5.30 -22.72
C ASN A 52 -19.08 -6.18 -21.77
N ARG A 53 -18.90 -5.75 -20.52
CA ARG A 53 -18.16 -6.46 -19.46
C ARG A 53 -16.67 -6.70 -19.75
N LEU A 54 -16.09 -5.95 -20.69
CA LEU A 54 -14.67 -5.97 -21.03
C LEU A 54 -13.91 -5.02 -20.10
N TYR A 55 -13.94 -5.31 -18.79
CA TYR A 55 -13.53 -4.37 -17.75
C TYR A 55 -12.05 -3.98 -17.82
N SER A 56 -11.15 -4.94 -18.02
CA SER A 56 -9.72 -4.66 -18.12
C SER A 56 -9.39 -3.78 -19.34
N GLN A 57 -10.05 -4.03 -20.47
CA GLN A 57 -9.89 -3.22 -21.68
C GLN A 57 -10.48 -1.82 -21.50
N ALA A 58 -11.65 -1.71 -20.85
CA ALA A 58 -12.26 -0.43 -20.53
C ALA A 58 -11.35 0.42 -19.65
N ILE A 59 -10.76 -0.17 -18.60
CA ILE A 59 -9.80 0.50 -17.71
C ILE A 59 -8.57 0.96 -18.50
N ALA A 60 -8.00 0.10 -19.35
CA ALA A 60 -6.84 0.45 -20.17
C ALA A 60 -7.13 1.64 -21.11
N GLU A 61 -8.35 1.71 -21.67
CA GLU A 61 -8.74 2.85 -22.51
C GLU A 61 -8.93 4.13 -21.67
N TYR A 62 -9.55 4.05 -20.49
CA TYR A 62 -9.62 5.19 -19.58
C TYR A 62 -8.24 5.71 -19.16
N ASP A 63 -7.28 4.81 -18.93
CA ASP A 63 -5.90 5.19 -18.62
C ASP A 63 -5.23 5.90 -19.78
N ARG A 64 -5.42 5.39 -21.00
CA ARG A 64 -4.94 6.08 -22.20
C ARG A 64 -5.52 7.49 -22.30
N ILE A 65 -6.81 7.67 -22.04
CA ILE A 65 -7.45 8.99 -22.03
C ILE A 65 -6.77 9.89 -20.99
N LEU A 66 -6.61 9.41 -19.75
CA LEU A 66 -5.97 10.15 -18.65
C LEU A 66 -4.51 10.54 -18.97
N GLU A 67 -3.78 9.75 -19.74
CA GLU A 67 -2.40 10.00 -20.16
C GLU A 67 -2.26 11.06 -21.26
N THR A 68 -3.31 11.34 -22.04
CA THR A 68 -3.26 12.37 -23.10
C THR A 68 -2.97 13.79 -22.59
N GLY A 69 -3.14 14.04 -21.29
CA GLY A 69 -2.72 15.27 -20.59
C GLY A 69 -3.53 16.53 -20.90
N LYS A 70 -4.59 16.46 -21.71
CA LYS A 70 -5.43 17.62 -22.13
C LYS A 70 -6.73 17.79 -21.33
N LEU A 71 -6.95 16.99 -20.29
CA LEU A 71 -8.21 16.96 -19.55
C LEU A 71 -8.29 18.06 -18.48
N SER A 72 -9.49 18.57 -18.25
CA SER A 72 -9.75 19.40 -17.07
C SER A 72 -9.70 18.57 -15.80
N GLU A 73 -9.35 19.18 -14.67
CA GLU A 73 -9.33 18.50 -13.35
C GLU A 73 -10.65 17.79 -13.05
N LYS A 74 -11.78 18.42 -13.39
CA LYS A 74 -13.12 17.83 -13.28
C LYS A 74 -13.28 16.56 -14.13
N LYS A 75 -12.90 16.59 -15.41
CA LYS A 75 -12.96 15.40 -16.28
C LYS A 75 -12.03 14.30 -15.76
N SER A 76 -10.80 14.64 -15.38
CA SER A 76 -9.85 13.68 -14.82
C SER A 76 -10.33 13.05 -13.51
N ALA A 77 -10.98 13.81 -12.63
CA ALA A 77 -11.55 13.29 -11.38
C ALA A 77 -12.68 12.29 -11.67
N ASN A 78 -13.59 12.65 -12.59
CA ASN A 78 -14.68 11.77 -13.01
C ASN A 78 -14.18 10.46 -13.61
N LEU A 79 -13.17 10.50 -14.50
CA LEU A 79 -12.61 9.29 -15.10
C LEU A 79 -11.94 8.39 -14.06
N ASN A 80 -11.17 8.95 -13.12
CA ASN A 80 -10.59 8.17 -12.02
C ASN A 80 -11.68 7.56 -11.13
N TYR A 81 -12.74 8.30 -10.84
CA TYR A 81 -13.90 7.76 -10.11
C TYR A 81 -14.54 6.57 -10.85
N LEU A 82 -14.79 6.68 -12.16
CA LEU A 82 -15.35 5.60 -12.97
C LEU A 82 -14.46 4.35 -12.96
N VAL A 83 -13.15 4.52 -13.16
CA VAL A 83 -12.18 3.41 -13.11
C VAL A 83 -12.16 2.77 -11.73
N GLY A 84 -12.17 3.58 -10.66
CA GLY A 84 -12.25 3.09 -9.28
C GLY A 84 -13.50 2.23 -9.03
N LYS A 85 -14.66 2.64 -9.56
CA LYS A 85 -15.88 1.83 -9.47
C LYS A 85 -15.77 0.50 -10.21
N ILE A 86 -15.14 0.46 -11.38
CA ILE A 86 -14.96 -0.79 -12.12
C ILE A 86 -14.11 -1.76 -11.29
N TYR A 87 -12.98 -1.29 -10.74
CA TYR A 87 -12.17 -2.10 -9.84
C TYR A 87 -12.95 -2.60 -8.63
N MET A 88 -13.69 -1.71 -7.96
CA MET A 88 -14.42 -2.04 -6.74
C MET A 88 -15.62 -2.97 -6.98
N GLU A 89 -16.51 -2.61 -7.90
CA GLU A 89 -17.83 -3.21 -8.06
C GLU A 89 -17.84 -4.39 -9.05
N ARG A 90 -16.89 -4.43 -9.99
CA ARG A 90 -16.84 -5.48 -11.03
C ARG A 90 -15.71 -6.47 -10.82
N LEU A 91 -14.55 -6.00 -10.34
CA LEU A 91 -13.36 -6.84 -10.15
C LEU A 91 -13.10 -7.21 -8.68
N SER A 92 -13.76 -6.55 -7.72
CA SER A 92 -13.47 -6.69 -6.28
C SER A 92 -12.00 -6.40 -5.91
N GLU A 93 -11.32 -5.59 -6.71
CA GLU A 93 -9.93 -5.17 -6.50
C GLU A 93 -9.91 -3.86 -5.67
N TYR A 94 -10.15 -3.99 -4.37
CA TYR A 94 -10.33 -2.84 -3.47
C TYR A 94 -9.08 -1.95 -3.33
N GLU A 95 -7.88 -2.52 -3.48
CA GLU A 95 -6.64 -1.73 -3.44
C GLU A 95 -6.49 -0.82 -4.67
N ASN A 96 -6.70 -1.36 -5.87
CA ASN A 96 -6.72 -0.59 -7.11
C ASN A 96 -7.85 0.44 -7.13
N ALA A 97 -9.03 0.09 -6.59
CA ALA A 97 -10.13 1.01 -6.42
C ALA A 97 -9.77 2.19 -5.51
N ALA A 98 -9.19 1.93 -4.33
CA ALA A 98 -8.76 2.96 -3.40
C ALA A 98 -7.74 3.91 -4.04
N ALA A 99 -6.75 3.38 -4.75
CA ALA A 99 -5.75 4.19 -5.45
C ALA A 99 -6.41 5.19 -6.44
N ARG A 100 -7.43 4.74 -7.18
CA ARG A 100 -8.18 5.58 -8.12
C ARG A 100 -9.01 6.64 -7.43
N PHE A 101 -9.70 6.29 -6.34
CA PHE A 101 -10.49 7.25 -5.58
C PHE A 101 -9.61 8.31 -4.90
N VAL A 102 -8.44 7.94 -4.36
CA VAL A 102 -7.46 8.91 -3.85
C VAL A 102 -7.01 9.87 -4.96
N ARG A 103 -6.67 9.34 -6.14
CA ARG A 103 -6.26 10.17 -7.29
C ARG A 103 -7.37 11.14 -7.72
N ALA A 104 -8.63 10.69 -7.74
CA ALA A 104 -9.77 11.56 -8.03
C ALA A 104 -9.94 12.66 -6.97
N LYS A 105 -9.80 12.34 -5.68
CA LYS A 105 -9.95 13.30 -4.58
C LYS A 105 -8.84 14.37 -4.58
N LEU A 106 -7.61 14.02 -4.94
CA LEU A 106 -6.49 14.97 -5.07
C LEU A 106 -6.72 16.07 -6.12
N LEU A 107 -7.60 15.82 -7.10
CA LEU A 107 -8.00 16.79 -8.12
C LEU A 107 -9.05 17.80 -7.61
N LYS A 108 -9.41 17.77 -6.32
CA LYS A 108 -10.36 18.69 -5.67
C LYS A 108 -11.69 18.80 -6.42
N PRO A 109 -12.43 17.68 -6.57
CA PRO A 109 -13.70 17.68 -7.28
C PRO A 109 -14.77 18.51 -6.53
N GLU A 110 -15.93 18.68 -7.17
CA GLU A 110 -17.08 19.32 -6.53
C GLU A 110 -17.50 18.56 -5.26
N GLU A 111 -18.03 19.28 -4.28
CA GLU A 111 -18.31 18.78 -2.93
C GLU A 111 -19.13 17.47 -2.91
N HIS A 112 -20.11 17.33 -3.81
CA HIS A 112 -20.90 16.10 -3.91
C HIS A 112 -20.04 14.87 -4.28
N LEU A 113 -19.17 15.02 -5.29
CA LEU A 113 -18.27 13.95 -5.72
C LEU A 113 -17.17 13.71 -4.69
N GLU A 114 -16.69 14.75 -4.02
CA GLU A 114 -15.71 14.60 -2.93
C GLU A 114 -16.27 13.72 -1.80
N ARG A 115 -17.50 14.00 -1.32
CA ARG A 115 -18.15 13.17 -0.29
C ARG A 115 -18.34 11.73 -0.76
N GLU A 116 -18.75 11.53 -2.01
CA GLU A 116 -18.95 10.20 -2.57
C GLU A 116 -17.63 9.40 -2.64
N LEU A 117 -16.55 10.04 -3.08
CA LEU A 117 -15.22 9.44 -3.09
C LEU A 117 -14.76 9.01 -1.70
N SER A 118 -15.03 9.84 -0.68
CA SER A 118 -14.70 9.52 0.71
C SER A 118 -15.43 8.28 1.20
N LEU A 119 -16.73 8.17 0.92
CA LEU A 119 -17.52 6.97 1.28
C LEU A 119 -17.00 5.72 0.57
N LYS A 120 -16.64 5.83 -0.72
CA LYS A 120 -16.06 4.71 -1.48
C LYS A 120 -14.68 4.31 -0.96
N LEU A 121 -13.87 5.27 -0.50
CA LEU A 121 -12.59 5.00 0.16
C LEU A 121 -12.75 4.27 1.49
N VAL A 122 -13.71 4.71 2.32
CA VAL A 122 -14.09 4.01 3.56
C VAL A 122 -14.44 2.56 3.27
N GLU A 123 -15.33 2.32 2.30
CA GLU A 123 -15.74 0.98 1.87
C GLU A 123 -14.55 0.14 1.41
N CYS A 124 -13.65 0.69 0.56
CA CYS A 124 -12.45 -0.02 0.12
C CYS A 124 -11.55 -0.39 1.30
N TYR A 125 -11.30 0.54 2.22
CA TYR A 125 -10.45 0.29 3.38
C TYR A 125 -11.05 -0.76 4.32
N GLU A 126 -12.36 -0.75 4.56
CA GLU A 126 -13.03 -1.79 5.35
C GLU A 126 -12.87 -3.17 4.72
N ARG A 127 -13.04 -3.28 3.39
CA ARG A 127 -12.91 -4.55 2.65
C ARG A 127 -11.48 -5.08 2.64
N LEU A 128 -10.50 -4.19 2.77
CA LEU A 128 -9.08 -4.52 2.92
C LEU A 128 -8.68 -4.84 4.38
N GLY A 129 -9.60 -4.78 5.34
CA GLY A 129 -9.28 -4.91 6.77
C GLY A 129 -8.53 -3.70 7.35
N ARG A 130 -8.43 -2.60 6.60
CA ARG A 130 -7.76 -1.36 6.98
C ARG A 130 -8.71 -0.44 7.76
N SER A 131 -9.29 -0.96 8.83
CA SER A 131 -10.33 -0.28 9.63
C SER A 131 -9.92 1.13 10.11
N PHE A 132 -8.63 1.36 10.34
CA PHE A 132 -8.10 2.67 10.71
C PHE A 132 -8.13 3.70 9.58
N ASP A 133 -7.77 3.29 8.37
CA ASP A 133 -7.82 4.17 7.20
C ASP A 133 -9.26 4.57 6.88
N ALA A 134 -10.19 3.63 7.04
CA ALA A 134 -11.63 3.87 6.94
C ALA A 134 -12.10 4.91 7.97
N GLN A 135 -11.76 4.72 9.25
CA GLN A 135 -12.15 5.66 10.30
C GLN A 135 -11.59 7.06 10.07
N ARG A 136 -10.32 7.19 9.67
CA ARG A 136 -9.69 8.48 9.40
C ARG A 136 -10.36 9.22 8.26
N GLU A 137 -10.74 8.51 7.20
CA GLU A 137 -11.44 9.13 6.07
C GLU A 137 -12.85 9.59 6.47
N LEU A 138 -13.56 8.80 7.28
CA LEU A 138 -14.86 9.18 7.84
C LEU A 138 -14.78 10.37 8.81
N GLU A 139 -13.73 10.43 9.62
CA GLU A 139 -13.46 11.54 10.54
C GLU A 139 -13.18 12.84 9.77
N ARG A 140 -12.50 12.79 8.62
CA ARG A 140 -12.27 13.96 7.76
C ARG A 140 -13.55 14.54 7.20
N GLU A 141 -14.50 13.69 6.80
CA GLU A 141 -15.80 14.14 6.29
C GLU A 141 -16.69 14.75 7.38
N THR A 142 -16.65 14.18 8.59
CA THR A 142 -17.46 14.65 9.72
C THR A 142 -16.85 15.86 10.43
N SER A 143 -15.53 16.04 10.33
CA SER A 143 -14.79 17.17 10.91
C SER A 143 -14.60 18.28 9.86
N THR A 144 -15.66 19.01 9.55
CA THR A 144 -15.56 20.16 8.65
C THR A 144 -14.61 21.21 9.26
N SER A 145 -13.45 21.44 8.63
CA SER A 145 -12.42 22.47 8.92
C SER A 145 -11.16 22.04 9.69
N GLU A 146 -10.28 21.22 9.10
CA GLU A 146 -8.83 21.37 9.35
C GLU A 146 -8.08 21.44 8.02
N LYS A 147 -7.40 22.59 7.80
CA LYS A 147 -6.54 22.83 6.63
C LYS A 147 -5.42 21.78 6.56
N PRO A 148 -5.08 21.26 5.36
CA PRO A 148 -3.98 20.32 5.20
C PRO A 148 -2.64 21.04 5.37
N GLY A 149 -2.01 20.83 6.53
CA GLY A 149 -0.65 21.27 6.81
C GLY A 149 0.30 20.08 6.83
N THR A 150 1.20 20.05 5.84
CA THR A 150 2.43 19.25 5.73
C THR A 150 2.32 17.74 5.38
N PRO A 151 3.13 17.26 4.40
CA PRO A 151 3.32 15.83 4.16
C PRO A 151 3.91 15.20 5.43
N GLY A 152 3.14 14.29 6.05
CA GLY A 152 3.49 13.69 7.34
C GLY A 152 2.28 13.41 8.24
N GLY A 153 1.10 13.98 7.95
CA GLY A 153 -0.12 13.70 8.71
C GLY A 153 -0.23 14.50 10.02
N LYS A 154 -1.34 14.31 10.74
CA LYS A 154 -1.66 15.02 12.00
C LYS A 154 -0.62 14.70 13.08
N VAL A 155 -0.02 15.69 13.72
CA VAL A 155 0.92 15.48 14.84
C VAL A 155 0.15 15.02 16.08
N VAL A 156 0.57 13.90 16.68
CA VAL A 156 -0.08 13.28 17.85
C VAL A 156 0.76 13.37 19.12
N ALA A 157 2.08 13.52 19.01
CA ALA A 157 2.97 13.82 20.13
C ALA A 157 4.23 14.59 19.68
N ARG A 158 4.97 15.18 20.62
CA ARG A 158 6.24 15.85 20.37
C ARG A 158 7.28 15.47 21.43
N ILE A 159 8.44 15.01 21.00
CA ILE A 159 9.58 14.61 21.83
C ILE A 159 10.72 15.59 21.57
N GLY A 160 10.85 16.62 22.42
CA GLY A 160 11.80 17.71 22.21
C GLY A 160 11.55 18.43 20.88
N LYS A 161 12.44 18.23 19.89
CA LYS A 161 12.31 18.77 18.53
C LYS A 161 11.71 17.79 17.50
N ARG A 162 11.57 16.51 17.86
CA ARG A 162 10.97 15.48 16.99
C ARG A 162 9.46 15.49 17.17
N GLU A 163 8.74 15.41 16.07
CA GLU A 163 7.28 15.27 16.06
C GLU A 163 6.93 13.81 15.74
N VAL A 164 5.98 13.25 16.49
CA VAL A 164 5.41 11.93 16.21
C VAL A 164 4.08 12.15 15.52
N THR A 165 3.94 11.62 14.31
CA THR A 165 2.74 11.84 13.50
C THR A 165 1.74 10.69 13.63
N LEU A 166 0.50 10.94 13.22
CA LEU A 166 -0.55 9.93 13.21
C LEU A 166 -0.18 8.74 12.31
N SER A 167 0.46 9.01 11.17
CA SER A 167 0.89 7.97 10.24
C SER A 167 2.00 7.10 10.80
N GLU A 168 2.95 7.68 11.53
CA GLU A 168 3.98 6.93 12.25
C GLU A 168 3.37 6.06 13.35
N LEU A 169 2.44 6.61 14.13
CA LEU A 169 1.70 5.84 15.13
C LEU A 169 0.92 4.66 14.50
N GLU A 170 0.32 4.87 13.33
CA GLU A 170 -0.39 3.83 12.58
C GLU A 170 0.55 2.74 12.05
N GLU A 171 1.73 3.12 11.55
CA GLU A 171 2.74 2.16 11.10
C GLU A 171 3.21 1.28 12.27
N GLU A 172 3.49 1.86 13.43
CA GLU A 172 3.91 1.10 14.61
C GLU A 172 2.82 0.18 15.14
N ILE A 173 1.54 0.60 15.09
CA ILE A 173 0.42 -0.30 15.43
C ILE A 173 0.33 -1.47 14.43
N SER A 174 0.53 -1.23 13.13
CA SER A 174 0.43 -2.27 12.09
C SER A 174 1.48 -3.38 12.20
N ARG A 175 2.59 -3.10 12.91
CA ARG A 175 3.66 -4.08 13.18
C ARG A 175 3.34 -5.01 14.34
N LEU A 176 2.30 -4.72 15.12
CA LEU A 176 1.86 -5.59 16.21
C LEU A 176 1.19 -6.87 15.66
N PRO A 177 1.19 -7.97 16.42
CA PRO A 177 0.34 -9.12 16.10
C PRO A 177 -1.15 -8.74 16.03
N ASP A 178 -1.92 -9.43 15.18
CA ASP A 178 -3.34 -9.13 14.92
C ASP A 178 -4.21 -8.96 16.17
N PHE A 179 -3.97 -9.76 17.22
CA PHE A 179 -4.72 -9.64 18.46
C PHE A 179 -4.47 -8.30 19.15
N ALA A 180 -3.22 -7.84 19.18
CA ALA A 180 -2.83 -6.58 19.80
C ALA A 180 -3.25 -5.38 18.97
N GLN A 181 -3.25 -5.50 17.63
CA GLN A 181 -3.83 -4.47 16.75
C GLN A 181 -5.30 -4.21 17.10
N LYS A 182 -6.10 -5.29 17.24
CA LYS A 182 -7.53 -5.20 17.57
C LYS A 182 -7.79 -4.55 18.94
N GLU A 183 -6.86 -4.68 19.89
CA GLU A 183 -6.97 -4.01 21.18
C GLU A 183 -6.76 -2.49 21.11
N THR A 184 -6.17 -1.98 20.03
CA THR A 184 -5.95 -0.54 19.79
C THR A 184 -7.09 0.15 19.04
N ASN A 185 -8.27 -0.47 18.94
CA ASN A 185 -9.39 0.06 18.17
C ASN A 185 -10.13 1.25 18.83
N THR A 186 -9.88 1.53 20.12
CA THR A 186 -10.50 2.67 20.82
C THR A 186 -9.51 3.81 21.03
N ARG A 187 -10.02 5.04 21.14
CA ARG A 187 -9.21 6.23 21.37
C ARG A 187 -8.35 6.11 22.63
N GLU A 188 -8.90 5.56 23.70
CA GLU A 188 -8.22 5.38 24.99
C GLU A 188 -7.04 4.42 24.86
N ARG A 189 -7.23 3.30 24.16
CA ARG A 189 -6.18 2.30 23.92
C ARG A 189 -5.09 2.81 23.00
N ARG A 190 -5.45 3.60 21.98
CA ARG A 190 -4.46 4.30 21.14
C ARG A 190 -3.64 5.32 21.93
N LEU A 191 -4.28 6.04 22.85
CA LEU A 191 -3.57 6.98 23.72
C LEU A 191 -2.61 6.24 24.67
N GLU A 192 -3.02 5.09 25.20
CA GLU A 192 -2.16 4.22 26.01
C GLU A 192 -0.95 3.72 25.20
N PHE A 193 -1.18 3.20 24.00
CA PHE A 193 -0.12 2.77 23.09
C PHE A 193 0.83 3.92 22.73
N LEU A 194 0.29 5.10 22.37
CA LEU A 194 1.11 6.29 22.08
C LEU A 194 1.98 6.68 23.27
N LYS A 195 1.47 6.60 24.51
CA LYS A 195 2.28 6.87 25.72
C LYS A 195 3.40 5.83 25.89
N GLN A 196 3.11 4.55 25.65
CA GLN A 196 4.11 3.49 25.71
C GLN A 196 5.19 3.68 24.65
N TYR A 197 4.78 3.97 23.41
CA TYR A 197 5.67 4.27 22.30
C TYR A 197 6.59 5.46 22.61
N VAL A 198 6.02 6.61 23.00
CA VAL A 198 6.80 7.79 23.40
C VAL A 198 7.73 7.48 24.57
N GLY A 199 7.29 6.66 25.53
CA GLY A 199 8.12 6.18 26.64
C GLY A 199 9.33 5.38 26.17
N ALA A 200 9.13 4.45 25.22
CA ALA A 200 10.21 3.65 24.62
C ALA A 200 11.22 4.52 23.88
N GLU A 201 10.75 5.50 23.09
CA GLU A 201 11.61 6.46 22.38
C GLU A 201 12.46 7.31 23.35
N LEU A 202 11.88 7.78 24.44
CA LEU A 202 12.62 8.53 25.48
C LEU A 202 13.69 7.66 26.17
N LEU A 203 13.41 6.38 26.40
CA LEU A 203 14.38 5.43 26.95
C LEU A 203 15.50 5.15 25.95
N TYR A 204 15.17 4.98 24.67
CA TYR A 204 16.13 4.81 23.60
C TYR A 204 17.08 6.01 23.49
N ASP A 205 16.54 7.22 23.45
CA ASP A 205 17.32 8.46 23.48
C ASP A 205 18.24 8.55 24.71
N SER A 206 17.76 8.06 25.86
CA SER A 206 18.56 7.99 27.09
C SER A 206 19.70 6.98 26.97
N ALA A 207 19.45 5.82 26.37
CA ALA A 207 20.47 4.80 26.10
C ALA A 207 21.56 5.32 25.16
N LEU A 208 21.18 6.03 24.08
CA LEU A 208 22.12 6.67 23.16
C LEU A 208 23.00 7.71 23.87
N ARG A 209 22.42 8.58 24.71
CA ARG A 209 23.20 9.56 25.50
C ARG A 209 24.18 8.91 26.47
N LYS A 210 23.85 7.71 26.96
CA LYS A 210 24.73 6.90 27.81
C LYS A 210 25.78 6.11 27.02
N GLY A 211 25.73 6.14 25.69
CA GLY A 211 26.66 5.43 24.81
C GLY A 211 26.41 3.93 24.72
N TYR A 212 25.21 3.45 25.07
CA TYR A 212 24.88 2.02 25.02
C TYR A 212 24.80 1.45 23.61
N ASP A 213 24.68 2.32 22.59
CA ASP A 213 24.84 1.95 21.18
C ASP A 213 26.26 1.46 20.84
N LYS A 214 27.24 1.75 21.70
CA LYS A 214 28.64 1.34 21.55
C LYS A 214 29.07 0.34 22.62
N ASP A 215 28.13 -0.09 23.46
CA ASP A 215 28.40 -1.04 24.52
C ASP A 215 28.72 -2.43 23.90
N PRO A 216 29.82 -3.08 24.29
CA PRO A 216 30.21 -4.36 23.70
C PRO A 216 29.16 -5.48 23.89
N GLU A 217 28.40 -5.47 24.99
CA GLU A 217 27.35 -6.46 25.24
C GLU A 217 26.16 -6.25 24.29
N VAL A 218 25.74 -4.99 24.11
CA VAL A 218 24.67 -4.63 23.16
C VAL A 218 25.08 -4.95 21.71
N LEU A 219 26.30 -4.60 21.33
CA LEU A 219 26.82 -4.89 19.98
C LEU A 219 26.91 -6.39 19.72
N LYS A 220 27.36 -7.18 20.71
CA LYS A 220 27.39 -8.63 20.60
C LYS A 220 25.97 -9.21 20.46
N GLY A 221 25.02 -8.73 21.26
CA GLY A 221 23.62 -9.14 21.14
C GLY A 221 23.03 -8.82 19.76
N LEU A 222 23.37 -7.66 19.17
CA LEU A 222 22.96 -7.31 17.82
C LEU A 222 23.55 -8.25 16.76
N GLU A 223 24.83 -8.63 16.92
CA GLU A 223 25.48 -9.59 16.03
C GLU A 223 24.85 -10.99 16.13
N ASP A 224 24.53 -11.44 17.35
CA ASP A 224 23.87 -12.72 17.60
C ASP A 224 22.46 -12.75 16.98
N VAL A 225 21.66 -11.69 17.15
CA VAL A 225 20.33 -11.55 16.51
C VAL A 225 20.45 -11.55 14.98
N LYS A 226 21.42 -10.79 14.43
CA LYS A 226 21.68 -10.78 12.99
C LYS A 226 22.01 -12.19 12.48
N LYS A 227 22.90 -12.91 13.16
CA LYS A 227 23.27 -14.28 12.82
C LYS A 227 22.04 -15.20 12.84
N GLN A 228 21.20 -15.11 13.88
CA GLN A 228 19.98 -15.90 13.99
C GLN A 228 19.01 -15.63 12.84
N LEU A 229 18.77 -14.37 12.49
CA LEU A 229 17.88 -14.00 11.37
C LEU A 229 18.40 -14.54 10.02
N LEU A 230 19.72 -14.48 9.80
CA LEU A 230 20.33 -15.04 8.59
C LEU A 230 20.21 -16.55 8.52
N VAL A 231 20.43 -17.26 9.64
CA VAL A 231 20.23 -18.71 9.71
C VAL A 231 18.76 -19.07 9.48
N GLN A 232 17.82 -18.35 10.10
CA GLN A 232 16.39 -18.56 9.91
C GLN A 232 15.97 -18.37 8.44
N LYS A 233 16.53 -17.35 7.76
CA LYS A 233 16.27 -17.10 6.35
C LYS A 233 16.72 -18.27 5.47
N ILE A 234 17.93 -18.77 5.70
CA ILE A 234 18.44 -19.98 5.02
C ILE A 234 17.55 -21.19 5.32
N PHE A 235 17.15 -21.38 6.57
CA PHE A 235 16.27 -22.50 6.94
C PHE A 235 14.92 -22.44 6.21
N GLN A 236 14.32 -21.25 6.10
CA GLN A 236 13.07 -21.06 5.37
C GLN A 236 13.22 -21.40 3.87
N GLU A 237 14.32 -20.98 3.25
CA GLU A 237 14.55 -21.14 1.81
C GLU A 237 15.08 -22.52 1.43
N GLU A 238 15.92 -23.14 2.26
CA GLU A 238 16.61 -24.38 1.91
C GLU A 238 16.01 -25.63 2.56
N VAL A 239 15.18 -25.48 3.60
CA VAL A 239 14.51 -26.58 4.30
C VAL A 239 13.01 -26.51 4.07
N TYR A 240 12.33 -25.48 4.61
CA TYR A 240 10.86 -25.45 4.58
C TYR A 240 10.27 -25.35 3.17
N SER A 241 10.89 -24.60 2.25
CA SER A 241 10.40 -24.46 0.87
C SER A 241 10.36 -25.78 0.08
N LYS A 242 11.13 -26.80 0.52
CA LYS A 242 11.26 -28.10 -0.15
C LYS A 242 10.31 -29.16 0.42
N ILE A 243 9.57 -28.83 1.48
CA ILE A 243 8.76 -29.77 2.23
C ILE A 243 7.30 -29.53 1.89
N GLU A 244 6.75 -30.44 1.10
CA GLU A 244 5.30 -30.58 0.91
C GLU A 244 4.84 -31.83 1.66
N VAL A 245 3.81 -31.68 2.50
CA VAL A 245 3.17 -32.79 3.20
C VAL A 245 1.73 -32.87 2.72
N SER A 246 1.37 -33.96 2.05
CA SER A 246 0.00 -34.23 1.63
C SER A 246 -0.80 -34.91 2.74
N ASP A 247 -2.12 -34.92 2.61
CA ASP A 247 -3.00 -35.66 3.53
C ASP A 247 -2.71 -37.16 3.52
N SER A 248 -2.34 -37.72 2.36
CA SER A 248 -1.94 -39.13 2.22
C SER A 248 -0.63 -39.41 2.95
N ASP A 249 0.33 -38.49 2.94
CA ASP A 249 1.57 -38.64 3.69
C ASP A 249 1.29 -38.64 5.20
N ALA A 250 0.41 -37.76 5.67
CA ALA A 250 0.03 -37.69 7.07
C ALA A 250 -0.71 -38.97 7.53
N GLU A 251 -1.53 -39.56 6.67
CA GLU A 251 -2.20 -40.83 6.96
C GLU A 251 -1.19 -41.99 7.08
N LEU A 252 -0.23 -42.07 6.16
CA LEU A 252 0.85 -43.06 6.22
C LEU A 252 1.70 -42.89 7.48
N TYR A 253 2.04 -41.65 7.83
CA TYR A 253 2.76 -41.32 9.04
C TYR A 253 2.02 -41.78 10.29
N TYR A 254 0.72 -41.45 10.38
CA TYR A 254 -0.15 -41.91 11.46
C TYR A 254 -0.19 -43.43 11.56
N GLN A 255 -0.28 -44.14 10.43
CA GLN A 255 -0.31 -45.61 10.42
C GLN A 255 1.01 -46.23 10.90
N ALA A 256 2.15 -45.61 10.58
CA ALA A 256 3.48 -46.05 11.01
C ALA A 256 3.78 -45.72 12.48
N HIS A 257 3.17 -44.67 13.03
CA HIS A 257 3.43 -44.16 14.39
C HIS A 257 2.19 -44.21 15.30
N LYS A 258 1.31 -45.20 15.13
CA LYS A 258 0.03 -45.29 15.86
C LYS A 258 0.18 -45.18 17.38
N ASP A 259 1.25 -45.74 17.93
CA ASP A 259 1.54 -45.73 19.36
C ASP A 259 1.72 -44.30 19.93
N GLU A 260 2.02 -43.32 19.08
CA GLU A 260 2.18 -41.92 19.48
C GLU A 260 0.87 -41.11 19.55
N PHE A 261 -0.25 -41.72 19.16
CA PHE A 261 -1.55 -41.03 19.02
C PHE A 261 -2.63 -41.50 20.00
N GLU A 262 -2.26 -42.27 21.04
CA GLU A 262 -3.14 -42.63 22.18
C GLU A 262 -4.51 -43.19 21.73
N ASP A 263 -4.52 -44.13 20.78
CA ASP A 263 -5.72 -44.77 20.21
C ASP A 263 -6.74 -43.84 19.51
N LYS A 264 -6.41 -42.56 19.29
CA LYS A 264 -7.25 -41.60 18.55
C LYS A 264 -7.26 -41.93 17.07
N SER A 265 -8.40 -41.73 16.41
CA SER A 265 -8.54 -41.96 14.97
C SER A 265 -7.75 -40.92 14.17
N PHE A 266 -7.35 -41.28 12.93
CA PHE A 266 -6.63 -40.36 12.05
C PHE A 266 -7.36 -39.03 11.85
N GLY A 267 -8.69 -39.02 11.76
CA GLY A 267 -9.47 -37.80 11.62
C GLY A 267 -9.31 -36.83 12.79
N GLU A 268 -9.10 -37.35 14.01
CA GLU A 268 -8.91 -36.54 15.23
C GLU A 268 -7.49 -35.98 15.34
N VAL A 269 -6.50 -36.68 14.77
CA VAL A 269 -5.07 -36.33 14.90
C VAL A 269 -4.42 -35.91 13.59
N LYS A 270 -5.17 -35.73 12.50
CA LYS A 270 -4.65 -35.43 11.17
C LYS A 270 -3.67 -34.26 11.15
N GLU A 271 -4.04 -33.13 11.74
CA GLU A 271 -3.18 -31.94 11.79
C GLU A 271 -1.93 -32.15 12.66
N LEU A 272 -2.06 -32.92 13.74
CA LEU A 272 -0.93 -33.27 14.59
C LEU A 272 0.04 -34.23 13.87
N ALA A 273 -0.48 -35.24 13.16
CA ALA A 273 0.31 -36.17 12.34
C ALA A 273 1.01 -35.42 11.20
N ARG A 274 0.33 -34.48 10.55
CA ARG A 274 0.91 -33.59 9.53
C ARG A 274 2.04 -32.73 10.11
N LEU A 275 1.82 -32.11 11.28
CA LEU A 275 2.83 -31.30 11.95
C LEU A 275 4.07 -32.11 12.33
N LYS A 276 3.87 -33.29 12.93
CA LYS A 276 4.98 -34.20 13.31
C LYS A 276 5.77 -34.66 12.08
N LEU A 277 5.09 -35.11 11.03
CA LEU A 277 5.74 -35.48 9.78
C LEU A 277 6.50 -34.31 9.14
N GLN A 278 5.92 -33.11 9.15
CA GLN A 278 6.58 -31.91 8.65
C GLN A 278 7.84 -31.61 9.46
N GLN A 279 7.79 -31.74 10.79
CA GLN A 279 8.94 -31.56 11.67
C GLN A 279 10.05 -32.58 11.39
N GLU A 280 9.69 -33.86 11.21
CA GLU A 280 10.64 -34.93 10.89
C GLU A 280 11.32 -34.70 9.53
N ARG A 281 10.54 -34.44 8.47
CA ARG A 281 11.07 -34.07 7.15
C ARG A 281 11.96 -32.82 7.21
N SER A 282 11.60 -31.84 8.04
CA SER A 282 12.39 -30.62 8.24
C SER A 282 13.74 -30.92 8.90
N GLN A 283 13.76 -31.81 9.89
CA GLN A 283 14.99 -32.23 10.53
C GLN A 283 15.89 -33.00 9.54
N GLU A 284 15.33 -33.90 8.74
CA GLU A 284 16.11 -34.64 7.74
C GLU A 284 16.73 -33.72 6.68
N GLU A 285 15.96 -32.79 6.13
CA GLU A 285 16.47 -31.83 5.14
C GLU A 285 17.50 -30.87 5.75
N PHE A 286 17.32 -30.50 7.02
CA PHE A 286 18.32 -29.74 7.77
C PHE A 286 19.63 -30.53 7.91
N ASP A 287 19.57 -31.79 8.34
CA ASP A 287 20.76 -32.63 8.52
C ASP A 287 21.50 -32.81 7.19
N LYS A 288 20.77 -33.02 6.09
CA LYS A 288 21.36 -33.06 4.72
C LYS A 288 22.03 -31.74 4.34
N LEU A 289 21.40 -30.61 4.64
CA LEU A 289 21.96 -29.28 4.40
C LEU A 289 23.27 -29.09 5.18
N ILE A 290 23.26 -29.38 6.49
CA ILE A 290 24.45 -29.26 7.34
C ILE A 290 25.56 -30.18 6.85
N ALA A 291 25.27 -31.45 6.56
CA ALA A 291 26.27 -32.40 6.06
C ALA A 291 26.90 -31.92 4.74
N ARG A 292 26.11 -31.35 3.83
CA ARG A 292 26.59 -30.76 2.58
C ARG A 292 27.50 -29.54 2.84
N LEU A 293 27.11 -28.65 3.75
CA LEU A 293 27.89 -27.46 4.11
C LEU A 293 29.20 -27.84 4.80
N MET A 294 29.16 -28.76 5.76
CA MET A 294 30.37 -29.27 6.44
C MET A 294 31.36 -29.87 5.44
N LYS A 295 30.87 -30.67 4.48
CA LYS A 295 31.72 -31.25 3.44
C LYS A 295 32.30 -30.19 2.51
N ALA A 296 31.50 -29.20 2.10
CA ALA A 296 31.93 -28.12 1.21
C ALA A 296 33.03 -27.25 1.84
N GLU A 297 32.85 -26.90 3.12
CA GLU A 297 33.78 -26.07 3.89
C GLU A 297 34.91 -26.89 4.54
N LYS A 298 34.93 -28.22 4.34
CA LYS A 298 35.92 -29.14 4.93
C LYS A 298 36.04 -28.97 6.44
N VAL A 299 34.89 -28.94 7.12
CA VAL A 299 34.82 -28.79 8.57
C VAL A 299 35.43 -30.01 9.25
N GLU A 300 36.42 -29.76 10.12
CA GLU A 300 37.02 -30.76 11.00
C GLU A 300 36.51 -30.52 12.44
N ILE A 301 36.02 -31.57 13.09
CA ILE A 301 35.56 -31.54 14.49
C ILE A 301 36.58 -32.32 15.33
N PHE A 302 37.16 -31.65 16.32
CA PHE A 302 38.11 -32.25 17.28
C PHE A 302 37.34 -32.79 18.50
N GLU A 303 36.71 -33.95 18.34
CA GLU A 303 35.84 -34.56 19.38
C GLU A 303 36.59 -34.88 20.68
N ASP A 304 37.90 -35.13 20.59
CA ASP A 304 38.78 -35.41 21.73
C ASP A 304 39.03 -34.20 22.64
N GLN A 305 38.60 -33.00 22.24
CA GLN A 305 38.77 -31.73 22.96
C GLN A 305 37.49 -31.22 23.64
N LEU A 306 36.39 -31.98 23.57
CA LEU A 306 35.09 -31.66 24.19
C LEU A 306 34.92 -32.40 25.53
#